data_AF-X1QU73-F1
#
_entry.id   AF-X1QU73-F1
#
_cell.length_a   1.000
_cell.length_b   1.000
_cell.length_c   1.000
_cell.angle_alpha   90.00
_cell.angle_beta   90.00
_cell.angle_gamma   90.00
#
_symmetry.space_group_name_H-M   'P 1'
#
loop_
_entity.id
_entity.type
_entity.pdbx_description
1 polymer ?
#
loop_
_entity_poly.entity_id
_entity_poly.type
_entity_poly.pdbx_seq_one_letter_code
_entity_poly.pdbx_strand_id
1 'polypeptide(L)' 'MVIELVHVGFGNVLAMNRVIAIASPNSAPTKRAIQEGKNKGLLIDMTNGRRTKAVIFTDSGHIVLAALAPETITG' A
#
# COMPACT_ATOMS: atom_id res chain seq x y z
N MET A 1 -10.03 9.79 18.30
CA MET A 1 -10.47 9.15 17.05
C MET A 1 -9.98 7.72 17.09
N VAL A 2 -10.84 6.73 16.88
CA VAL A 2 -10.42 5.31 16.85
C VAL A 2 -9.69 5.06 15.54
N ILE A 3 -8.56 4.34 15.59
CA ILE A 3 -7.83 3.94 14.39
C ILE A 3 -8.61 2.83 13.70
N GLU A 4 -8.97 3.04 12.44
CA GLU A 4 -9.59 2.02 11.61
C GLU A 4 -8.50 1.12 11.02
N LEU A 5 -8.53 -0.17 11.33
CA LEU A 5 -7.57 -1.16 10.84
C LEU A 5 -8.22 -2.05 9.80
N VAL A 6 -7.59 -2.16 8.63
CA VAL A 6 -8.05 -3.02 7.52
C VAL A 6 -6.98 -4.05 7.21
N HIS A 7 -7.40 -5.31 7.00
CA HIS A 7 -6.50 -6.39 6.64
C HIS A 7 -6.09 -6.29 5.17
N VAL A 8 -4.78 -6.28 4.89
CA VAL A 8 -4.21 -6.12 3.53
C VAL A 8 -3.53 -7.40 3.00
N GLY A 9 -3.75 -8.52 3.69
CA GLY A 9 -3.30 -9.85 3.30
C GLY A 9 -2.27 -10.42 4.27
N PHE A 10 -2.22 -11.75 4.40
CA PHE A 10 -1.16 -12.48 5.13
C PHE A 10 -0.94 -12.04 6.59
N GLY A 11 -1.99 -11.63 7.29
CA GLY A 11 -1.90 -11.14 8.67
C GLY A 11 -1.44 -9.68 8.78
N ASN A 12 -1.21 -8.99 7.66
CA ASN A 12 -0.86 -7.58 7.66
C ASN A 12 -2.12 -6.72 7.83
N VAL A 13 -1.97 -5.64 8.60
CA VAL A 13 -3.01 -4.65 8.87
C VAL A 13 -2.51 -3.26 8.53
N LEU A 14 -3.41 -2.41 8.02
CA LEU A 14 -3.14 -1.04 7.65
C LEU A 14 -4.10 -0.10 8.36
N ALA A 15 -3.57 1.03 8.87
CA ALA A 15 -4.37 2.11 9.42
C ALA A 15 -5.07 2.87 8.27
N MET A 16 -6.34 2.55 8.00
CA MET A 16 -7.09 3.06 6.86
C MET A 16 -7.28 4.58 6.93
N ASN A 17 -7.42 5.12 8.14
CA ASN A 17 -7.51 6.56 8.39
C ASN A 17 -6.25 7.36 8.01
N ARG A 18 -5.15 6.70 7.62
CA ARG A 18 -3.90 7.33 7.14
C ARG A 18 -3.71 7.20 5.63
N VAL A 19 -4.65 6.56 4.93
CA VAL A 19 -4.59 6.31 3.48
C VAL A 19 -5.12 7.52 2.72
N ILE A 20 -4.35 8.02 1.75
CA ILE A 20 -4.76 9.06 0.80
C ILE A 20 -5.32 8.42 -0.48
N ALA A 21 -4.68 7.37 -0.98
CA ALA A 21 -5.04 6.76 -2.25
C ALA A 21 -4.60 5.30 -2.32
N ILE A 22 -5.32 4.50 -3.12
CA ILE A 22 -4.95 3.14 -3.50
C ILE A 22 -4.89 3.08 -5.02
N ALA A 23 -3.81 2.53 -5.57
CA ALA A 23 -3.59 2.44 -7.02
C ALA A 23 -3.13 1.04 -7.46
N SER A 24 -3.33 0.76 -8.74
CA SER A 24 -2.75 -0.42 -9.39
C SER A 24 -1.23 -0.25 -9.60
N PRO A 25 -0.41 -1.30 -9.39
CA PRO A 25 1.05 -1.25 -9.57
C PRO A 25 1.51 -1.20 -11.04
N ASN A 26 0.58 -1.31 -11.99
CA ASN A 26 0.93 -1.56 -13.40
C ASN A 26 1.36 -0.30 -14.16
N SER A 27 0.95 0.90 -13.71
CA SER A 27 1.24 2.15 -14.42
C SER A 27 2.71 2.58 -14.27
N ALA A 28 3.28 3.21 -15.30
CA ALA A 28 4.64 3.77 -15.23
C ALA A 28 4.80 4.82 -14.11
N PRO A 29 3.85 5.75 -13.87
CA PRO A 29 3.89 6.63 -12.70
C PRO A 29 3.92 5.89 -11.37
N THR A 30 3.09 4.86 -11.18
CA THR A 30 3.06 4.09 -9.92
C THR A 30 4.40 3.40 -9.68
N LYS A 31 4.98 2.76 -10.71
CA LYS A 31 6.30 2.11 -10.59
C LYS A 31 7.40 3.10 -10.22
N ARG A 32 7.38 4.32 -10.78
CA ARG A 32 8.31 5.38 -10.40
C ARG A 32 8.14 5.79 -8.94
N ALA A 33 6.91 5.99 -8.48
CA ALA A 33 6.64 6.34 -7.09
C ALA A 33 7.14 5.25 -6.12
N ILE A 34 6.91 3.97 -6.43
CA ILE A 34 7.42 2.85 -5.63
C ILE A 34 8.95 2.90 -5.52
N GLN A 35 9.63 3.11 -6.65
CA GLN A 35 11.09 3.17 -6.67
C GLN A 35 11.62 4.38 -5.87
N GLU A 36 10.96 5.53 -5.99
CA GLU A 36 11.30 6.72 -5.22
C GLU A 36 11.10 6.50 -3.72
N GLY A 37 9.97 5.91 -3.32
CA GLY A 37 9.71 5.53 -1.92
C GLY A 37 10.77 4.57 -1.39
N LYS A 38 11.19 3.59 -2.20
CA LYS A 38 12.28 2.67 -1.85
C LYS A 38 13.60 3.41 -1.62
N ASN A 39 13.97 4.30 -2.54
CA ASN A 39 15.20 5.08 -2.45
C ASN A 39 15.21 6.00 -1.22
N LYS A 40 14.04 6.49 -0.80
CA LYS A 40 13.86 7.33 0.39
C LYS A 40 13.70 6.54 1.70
N GLY A 41 13.68 5.21 1.66
CA GLY A 41 13.43 4.38 2.84
C GLY A 41 11.99 4.43 3.34
N LEU A 42 11.04 4.86 2.51
CA LEU A 42 9.61 5.03 2.82
C LEU A 42 8.72 3.90 2.27
N LEU A 43 9.32 2.90 1.64
CA LEU A 43 8.58 1.75 1.11
C LEU A 43 8.37 0.70 2.21
N ILE A 44 7.11 0.32 2.42
CA ILE A 44 6.73 -0.78 3.31
C ILE A 44 6.19 -1.91 2.43
N ASP A 45 6.88 -3.05 2.44
CA ASP A 45 6.45 -4.23 1.69
C ASP A 45 5.59 -5.15 2.58
N MET A 46 4.28 -5.20 2.31
CA MET A 46 3.31 -6.09 2.95
C MET A 46 2.81 -7.19 2.00
N THR A 47 3.63 -7.57 1.01
CA THR A 47 3.24 -8.57 0.00
C THR A 47 3.56 -10.01 0.43
N ASN A 48 4.42 -10.19 1.44
CA ASN A 48 4.94 -11.49 1.87
C ASN A 48 5.54 -12.30 0.70
N GLY A 49 6.24 -11.61 -0.23
CA GLY A 49 6.86 -12.23 -1.41
C GLY A 49 5.88 -12.60 -2.52
N ARG A 50 4.60 -12.23 -2.41
CA ARG A 50 3.60 -12.41 -3.46
C ARG A 50 3.63 -11.24 -4.45
N ARG A 51 2.94 -11.42 -5.56
CA ARG A 51 2.75 -10.35 -6.55
C ARG A 51 2.04 -9.16 -5.90
N THR A 52 2.62 -7.98 -6.00
CA THR A 52 1.97 -6.71 -5.66
C THR A 52 0.70 -6.56 -6.50
N LYS A 53 -0.44 -6.36 -5.83
CA LYS A 53 -1.74 -6.11 -6.47
C LYS A 53 -2.25 -4.70 -6.19
N ALA A 54 -1.85 -4.09 -5.09
CA ALA A 54 -2.18 -2.71 -4.73
C ALA A 54 -0.95 -1.95 -4.24
N VAL A 55 -0.95 -0.65 -4.50
CA VAL A 55 0.02 0.33 -4.01
C VAL A 55 -0.76 1.37 -3.25
N ILE A 56 -0.46 1.55 -1.97
CA ILE A 56 -1.23 2.37 -1.05
C ILE A 56 -0.38 3.56 -0.63
N PHE A 57 -0.91 4.76 -0.80
CA PHE A 57 -0.25 6.02 -0.47
C PHE A 57 -0.80 6.53 0.85
N THR A 58 0.10 6.88 1.77
CA THR A 58 -0.27 7.38 3.10
C THR A 58 0.06 8.87 3.26
N ASP A 59 -0.60 9.53 4.20
CA ASP A 59 -0.37 10.94 4.54
C ASP A 59 1.05 11.24 5.04
N SER A 60 1.73 10.23 5.59
CA SER A 60 3.11 10.30 6.05
C SER A 60 4.15 10.20 4.92
N GLY A 61 3.72 10.00 3.67
CA GLY A 61 4.61 9.78 2.52
C GLY A 61 5.10 8.32 2.38
N HIS A 62 4.76 7.43 3.32
CA HIS A 62 5.01 6.00 3.14
C HIS A 62 4.18 5.44 2.00
N ILE A 63 4.79 4.52 1.24
CA ILE A 63 4.15 3.75 0.18
C ILE A 63 4.09 2.31 0.64
N VAL A 64 2.90 1.74 0.72
CA VAL A 64 2.67 0.37 1.16
C VAL A 64 2.33 -0.51 -0.03
N LEU A 65 3.05 -1.62 -0.22
CA LEU A 65 2.73 -2.63 -1.22
C LEU A 65 1.88 -3.72 -0.59
N ALA A 66 0.74 -4.04 -1.20
CA ALA A 66 -0.15 -5.10 -0.74
C ALA A 66 -0.37 -6.17 -1.81
N ALA A 67 -0.57 -7.39 -1.35
CA ALA A 67 -0.87 -8.54 -2.21
C ALA A 67 -2.38 -8.79 -2.37
N LEU A 68 -3.23 -8.05 -1.64
CA LEU A 68 -4.67 -7.96 -1.92
C LEU A 68 -4.94 -6.90 -3.00
N ALA A 69 -6.00 -7.16 -3.78
CA ALA A 69 -6.44 -6.23 -4.81
C ALA A 69 -7.12 -5.01 -4.18
N PRO A 70 -7.07 -3.82 -4.81
CA PRO A 70 -7.70 -2.60 -4.29
C PRO A 70 -9.16 -2.82 -3.88
N GLU A 71 -9.92 -3.53 -4.70
CA GLU A 71 -11.35 -3.78 -4.49
C GLU A 71 -11.64 -4.63 -3.24
N THR A 72 -10.68 -5.47 -2.83
CA THR A 72 -10.77 -6.27 -1.60
C THR A 72 -10.42 -5.46 -0.35
N ILE A 73 -9.67 -4.36 -0.51
CA ILE A 73 -9.24 -3.51 0.60
C ILE A 73 -10.30 -2.44 0.90
N THR A 74 -10.99 -1.95 -0.13
CA THR A 74 -12.04 -0.92 0.00
C THR A 74 -13.45 -1.48 0.20
N GLY A 75 -13.61 -2.81 0.15
CA GLY A 75 -14.89 -3.51 0.22
C GLY A 75 -15.19 -4.11 1.58
#